data_AF-A0A483AAL9-F1
#
_entry.id   AF-A0A483AAL9-F1
#
_cell.length_a   1.000
_cell.length_b   1.000
_cell.length_c   1.000
_cell.angle_alpha   90.00
_cell.angle_beta   90.00
_cell.angle_gamma   90.00
#
_symmetry.space_group_name_H-M   'P 1'
#
loop_
_entity.id
_entity.type
_entity.pdbx_description
1 polymer ?
#
loop_
_entity_poly.entity_id
_entity_poly.type
_entity_poly.pdbx_seq_one_letter_code
_entity_poly.pdbx_strand_id
1 'polypeptide(L)' 'MKILQVKPLDAFGSPMEIIDLFGGKMGYLKALSELEVEIYRAA' A
#
# COMPACT_ATOMS: atom_id res chain seq x y z
N MET A 1 7.80 -3.98 5.50
CA MET A 1 6.73 -3.83 6.52
C MET A 1 6.82 -2.54 7.34
N LYS A 2 8.00 -2.02 7.72
CA LYS A 2 8.11 -0.72 8.44
C LYS A 2 7.39 0.45 7.75
N ILE A 3 7.31 0.45 6.41
CA ILE A 3 6.61 1.47 5.64
C ILE A 3 5.09 1.51 5.94
N LEU A 4 4.48 0.39 6.33
CA LEU A 4 3.05 0.36 6.68
C LEU A 4 2.77 0.89 8.09
N GLN A 5 3.83 1.21 8.84
CA GLN A 5 3.76 1.73 10.20
C GLN A 5 4.03 3.24 10.25
N VAL A 6 4.31 3.89 9.11
CA VAL A 6 4.49 5.35 9.07
C VAL A 6 3.13 6.05 8.92
N LYS A 7 2.99 7.23 9.52
CA LYS A 7 1.80 8.05 9.36
C LYS A 7 1.63 8.54 7.91
N PRO A 8 0.39 8.60 7.37
CA PRO A 8 -0.88 8.23 8.00
C PRO A 8 -1.27 6.75 7.82
N LEU A 9 -0.36 5.90 7.33
CA LEU A 9 -0.67 4.50 7.01
C LEU A 9 -1.02 3.68 8.26
N ASP A 10 -0.42 4.02 9.41
CA ASP A 10 -0.75 3.45 10.73
C ASP A 10 -2.22 3.66 11.15
N ALA A 11 -2.90 4.66 10.59
CA ALA A 11 -4.32 4.91 10.87
C ALA A 11 -5.27 3.91 10.20
N PHE A 12 -4.80 3.16 9.20
CA PHE A 12 -5.60 2.16 8.48
C PHE A 12 -5.53 0.76 9.09
N GLY A 13 -4.76 0.57 10.17
CA GLY A 13 -4.67 -0.70 10.91
C GLY A 13 -3.24 -1.23 11.02
N SER A 14 -3.12 -2.46 11.48
CA SER A 14 -1.84 -3.17 11.53
C SER A 14 -1.34 -3.50 10.11
N PRO A 15 -0.02 -3.73 9.92
CA PRO A 15 0.54 -4.06 8.61
C PRO A 15 -0.13 -5.26 7.92
N MET A 16 -0.59 -6.25 8.70
CA MET A 16 -1.28 -7.42 8.14
C MET A 16 -2.68 -7.08 7.66
N GLU A 17 -3.45 -6.32 8.45
CA GLU A 17 -4.79 -5.85 8.03
C GLU A 17 -4.71 -4.98 6.79
N ILE A 18 -3.69 -4.10 6.70
CA ILE A 18 -3.47 -3.28 5.50
C ILE A 18 -3.19 -4.17 4.28
N ILE A 19 -2.36 -5.21 4.41
CA ILE A 19 -2.10 -6.15 3.30
C ILE A 19 -3.38 -6.85 2.87
N ASP A 20 -4.22 -7.27 3.81
CA ASP A 20 -5.48 -7.95 3.52
C ASP A 20 -6.52 -7.02 2.88
N LEU A 21 -6.56 -5.73 3.23
CA LEU A 21 -7.39 -4.72 2.57
C LEU A 21 -7.12 -4.64 1.06
N PHE A 22 -5.88 -4.90 0.63
CA PHE A 22 -5.50 -4.91 -0.78
C PHE A 22 -5.70 -6.28 -1.46
N GLY A 23 -6.29 -7.28 -0.81
CA GLY A 23 -6.44 -8.63 -1.36
C GLY A 23 -5.20 -9.51 -1.11
N GLY A 24 -4.53 -9.30 0.01
CA GLY A 24 -3.32 -10.02 0.41
C GLY A 24 -2.07 -9.52 -0.32
N LYS A 25 -0.96 -10.25 -0.16
CA LYS A 25 0.37 -9.85 -0.68
C LYS A 25 0.36 -9.50 -2.17
N MET A 26 -0.32 -10.29 -2.98
CA MET A 26 -0.36 -10.08 -4.44
C MET A 26 -1.09 -8.79 -4.80
N GLY A 27 -2.24 -8.52 -4.17
CA GLY A 27 -2.98 -7.31 -4.45
C GLY A 27 -2.31 -6.06 -3.87
N TYR A 28 -1.62 -6.16 -2.73
CA TYR A 28 -0.76 -5.08 -2.23
C TYR A 28 0.34 -4.70 -3.22
N LEU A 29 1.04 -5.68 -3.79
CA LEU A 29 2.09 -5.42 -4.79
C LEU A 29 1.51 -4.81 -6.08
N LYS A 30 0.32 -5.25 -6.48
CA LYS A 30 -0.40 -4.64 -7.62
C LYS A 30 -0.73 -3.18 -7.34
N ALA A 31 -1.26 -2.86 -6.17
CA ALA A 31 -1.57 -1.48 -5.78
C ALA A 31 -0.33 -0.57 -5.78
N LEU A 32 0.84 -1.09 -5.37
CA LEU A 32 2.10 -0.35 -5.47
C LEU A 32 2.50 -0.05 -6.92
N SER A 33 2.35 -1.03 -7.82
CA SER A 33 2.65 -0.85 -9.25
C SER A 33 1.71 0.18 -9.89
N GLU A 34 0.41 0.13 -9.56
CA GLU A 34 -0.57 1.11 -10.03
C GLU A 34 -0.24 2.52 -9.51
N LEU A 35 0.14 2.64 -8.24
CA LEU A 35 0.58 3.92 -7.66
C LEU A 35 1.81 4.48 -8.36
N GLU A 36 2.81 3.64 -8.65
CA GLU A 36 4.02 4.05 -9.37
C GLU A 36 3.68 4.62 -10.75
N VAL A 37 2.82 3.93 -11.50
CA VAL A 37 2.35 4.40 -12.81
C VAL A 37 1.63 5.74 -12.69
N GLU A 38 0.75 5.93 -11.70
CA GLU A 38 0.03 7.20 -11.51
C GLU A 38 0.97 8.37 -11.13
N ILE A 39 1.99 8.13 -10.31
CA ILE A 39 2.98 9.15 -9.96
C ILE A 39 3.74 9.61 -11.22
N TYR A 40 4.20 8.68 -12.05
CA TYR A 40 4.91 9.02 -13.29
C TYR A 40 4.01 9.61 -14.38
N ARG A 41 2.69 9.35 -14.35
CA ARG A 41 1.72 9.99 -15.25
C ARG A 41 1.46 11.44 -14.90
N ALA A 42 1.55 11.80 -13.62
CA ALA A 42 1.30 13.15 -13.13
C ALA A 42 2.53 14.08 -13.21
N ALA A 43 3.71 13.53 -13.52
CA ALA A 43 4.97 14.25 -13.70
C ALA A 43 5.21 14.64 -15.16
#